data_AF-A0A8R1EIM8-F1
#
_entry.id   AF-A0A8R1EIM8-F1
#
_cell.length_a   1.000
_cell.length_b   1.000
_cell.length_c   1.000
_cell.angle_alpha   90.00
_cell.angle_beta   90.00
_cell.angle_gamma   90.00
#
_symmetry.space_group_name_H-M   'P 1'
#
loop_
_entity.id
_entity.type
_entity.pdbx_description
1 polymer ?
#
loop_
_entity_poly.entity_id
_entity_poly.type
_entity_poly.pdbx_seq_one_letter_code
_entity_poly.pdbx_strand_id
1 'polypeptide(L)'
;MSKAVAIVGAQMAASQAPVSEVKELWFIDVQALFQNYANLRSFAKTDEAQTTIGGLVFGRKARKQVIHVFFAYAEDLIDSNLQFLLSSLSAGGF
;
A
#
# COMPACT_ATOMS: atom_id res chain seq x y z
N MET A 1 11.62 -64.03 27.58
CA MET A 1 12.36 -63.36 26.48
C MET A 1 11.53 -62.17 26.01
N SER A 2 11.91 -60.94 26.35
CA SER A 2 11.18 -59.72 25.99
C SER A 2 11.92 -59.00 24.87
N LYS A 3 11.26 -58.77 23.73
CA LYS A 3 11.81 -58.01 22.61
C LYS A 3 11.65 -56.52 22.87
N ALA A 4 12.76 -55.78 22.93
CA ALA A 4 12.73 -54.32 22.94
C ALA A 4 12.28 -53.80 21.57
N VAL A 5 11.21 -53.02 21.54
CA VAL A 5 10.76 -52.27 20.36
C VAL A 5 11.39 -50.89 20.43
N ALA A 6 12.29 -50.58 19.49
CA ALA A 6 12.84 -49.24 19.36
C ALA A 6 11.85 -48.38 18.55
N ILE A 7 11.22 -47.41 19.21
CA ILE A 7 10.50 -46.33 18.52
C ILE A 7 11.55 -45.31 18.10
N VAL A 8 11.88 -45.28 16.81
CA VAL A 8 12.69 -44.22 16.22
C VAL A 8 11.82 -42.96 16.21
N GLY A 9 12.04 -42.09 17.19
CA GLY A 9 11.49 -40.75 17.18
C GLY A 9 12.08 -39.98 16.02
N ALA A 10 11.32 -39.81 14.93
CA ALA A 10 11.64 -38.84 13.90
C ALA A 10 11.49 -37.45 14.54
N GLN A 11 12.61 -36.89 14.99
CA GLN A 11 12.68 -35.50 15.40
C GLN A 11 12.53 -34.67 14.13
N MET A 12 11.29 -34.31 13.81
CA MET A 12 10.97 -33.30 12.81
C MET A 12 11.64 -32.02 13.27
N ALA A 13 12.78 -31.68 12.66
CA ALA A 13 13.33 -30.34 12.76
C ALA A 13 12.27 -29.41 12.16
N ALA A 14 11.59 -28.67 13.04
CA ALA A 14 10.79 -27.54 12.61
C ALA A 14 11.75 -26.55 11.97
N SER A 15 11.85 -26.59 10.64
CA SER A 15 12.53 -25.57 9.86
C SER A 15 11.72 -24.30 10.02
N GLN A 16 12.02 -23.54 11.08
CA GLN A 16 11.56 -22.17 11.19
C GLN A 16 12.24 -21.41 10.06
N ALA A 17 11.46 -21.13 9.01
CA ALA A 17 11.88 -20.17 8.00
C ALA A 17 12.30 -18.88 8.73
N PRO A 18 13.46 -18.27 8.39
CA PRO A 18 13.89 -17.05 9.04
C PRO A 18 12.80 -16.01 8.89
N VAL A 19 12.28 -15.52 10.01
CA VAL A 19 11.27 -14.45 10.03
C VAL A 19 11.94 -13.26 9.37
N SER A 20 11.49 -12.90 8.17
CA SER A 20 12.07 -11.78 7.42
C SER A 20 11.87 -10.53 8.25
N GLU A 21 12.98 -9.85 8.58
CA GLU A 21 12.96 -8.65 9.40
C GLU A 21 12.20 -7.54 8.64
N VAL A 22 11.07 -7.10 9.18
CA VAL A 22 10.26 -6.05 8.56
C VAL A 22 11.05 -4.74 8.62
N LYS A 23 11.60 -4.32 7.47
CA LYS A 23 12.44 -3.12 7.37
C LYS A 23 11.66 -1.84 7.67
N GLU A 24 10.42 -1.72 7.18
CA GLU A 24 9.57 -0.55 7.39
C GLU A 24 8.09 -0.90 7.39
N LEU A 25 7.30 -0.19 8.21
CA LEU A 25 5.84 -0.28 8.28
C LEU A 25 5.23 1.11 8.09
N TRP A 26 4.21 1.19 7.25
CA TRP A 26 3.45 2.42 6.99
C TRP A 26 1.98 2.25 7.34
N PHE A 27 1.36 3.32 7.83
CA PHE A 27 -0.05 3.38 8.18
C PHE A 27 -0.83 4.16 7.12
N ILE A 28 -2.03 3.70 6.80
CA ILE A 28 -2.93 4.32 5.83
C ILE A 28 -4.39 4.13 6.26
N ASP A 29 -5.20 5.18 6.11
CA ASP A 29 -6.66 5.05 6.21
C ASP A 29 -7.22 4.53 4.87
N VAL A 30 -7.59 3.25 4.86
CA VAL A 30 -8.08 2.56 3.67
C VAL A 30 -9.51 2.99 3.31
N GLN A 31 -10.33 3.42 4.27
CA GLN A 31 -11.68 3.90 3.97
C GLN A 31 -11.62 5.22 3.20
N ALA A 32 -10.77 6.15 3.65
CA ALA A 32 -10.53 7.40 2.95
C ALA A 32 -9.96 7.18 1.53
N LEU A 33 -9.03 6.23 1.38
CA LEU A 33 -8.50 5.84 0.07
C LEU A 33 -9.61 5.38 -0.88
N PHE A 34 -10.47 4.45 -0.45
CA PHE A 34 -11.54 3.94 -1.32
C PHE A 34 -12.57 5.01 -1.65
N GLN A 35 -12.90 5.88 -0.70
CA GLN A 35 -13.80 7.00 -0.94
C GLN A 35 -13.24 7.97 -1.98
N ASN A 36 -11.93 8.26 -1.95
CA ASN A 36 -11.29 9.13 -2.94
C ASN A 36 -11.33 8.54 -4.35
N TYR A 37 -11.12 7.24 -4.51
CA TYR A 37 -11.26 6.57 -5.81
C TYR A 37 -12.71 6.62 -6.30
N ALA A 38 -13.67 6.32 -5.42
CA ALA A 38 -15.09 6.38 -5.75
C ALA A 38 -15.51 7.79 -6.18
N ASN A 39 -15.00 8.83 -5.51
CA ASN A 39 -15.24 10.22 -5.88
C ASN A 39 -14.73 10.52 -7.30
N LEU A 40 -13.50 10.12 -7.66
CA LEU A 40 -13.01 10.30 -9.04
C LEU A 40 -13.91 9.59 -10.05
N ARG A 41 -14.27 8.33 -9.80
CA ARG A 41 -15.11 7.53 -10.71
C ARG A 41 -16.54 8.05 -10.84
N SER A 42 -17.01 8.86 -9.90
CA SER A 42 -18.36 9.44 -9.94
C SER A 42 -18.53 10.50 -11.04
N PHE A 43 -17.43 11.11 -11.52
CA PHE A 43 -17.45 12.14 -12.57
C PHE A 43 -17.40 11.58 -14.00
N ALA A 44 -17.93 10.38 -14.23
CA ALA A 44 -17.75 9.59 -15.46
C ALA A 44 -17.75 10.43 -16.74
N LYS A 45 -16.62 10.45 -17.47
CA LYS A 45 -16.60 10.83 -18.88
C LYS A 45 -17.40 9.77 -19.63
N THR A 46 -18.47 10.20 -20.28
CA THR A 46 -19.47 9.35 -20.96
C THR A 46 -18.90 8.66 -22.21
N ASP A 47 -17.69 9.02 -22.64
CA ASP A 47 -16.96 8.40 -23.75
C ASP A 47 -15.81 7.53 -23.23
N GLU A 48 -15.93 6.23 -23.51
CA GLU A 48 -15.09 5.12 -23.08
C GLU A 48 -13.71 5.07 -23.77
N ALA A 49 -12.94 6.16 -23.72
CA ALA A 49 -11.50 5.98 -23.66
C ALA A 49 -11.18 5.74 -22.17
N GLN A 50 -11.18 4.48 -21.74
CA GLN A 50 -10.75 4.11 -20.39
C GLN A 50 -9.27 4.44 -20.22
N THR A 51 -8.95 5.71 -19.95
CA THR A 51 -7.60 6.10 -19.58
C THR A 51 -7.29 5.48 -18.24
N THR A 52 -6.15 4.79 -18.17
CA THR A 52 -5.68 4.11 -16.97
C THR A 52 -5.61 5.12 -15.82
N ILE A 53 -6.22 4.78 -14.69
CA ILE A 53 -6.15 5.60 -13.48
C ILE A 53 -4.90 5.18 -12.71
N GLY A 54 -4.06 6.16 -12.35
CA GLY A 54 -3.00 5.99 -11.37
C GLY A 54 -3.29 6.81 -10.13
N GLY A 55 -2.25 7.23 -9.41
CA GLY A 55 -2.41 8.08 -8.25
C GLY A 55 -1.12 8.53 -7.60
N LEU A 56 -1.26 9.53 -6.74
CA LEU A 56 -0.20 10.13 -5.96
C LEU A 56 -0.50 9.95 -4.47
N VAL A 57 0.52 9.54 -3.71
CA VAL A 57 0.40 9.22 -2.28
C VAL A 57 1.23 10.24 -1.50
N PHE A 58 0.56 10.97 -0.62
CA PHE A 58 1.16 11.99 0.23
C PHE A 58 1.00 11.60 1.70
N GLY A 59 2.09 11.67 2.45
CA GLY A 59 2.12 11.28 3.84
C GLY A 59 3.21 11.96 4.64
N ARG A 60 3.09 11.87 5.96
CA ARG A 60 4.12 12.34 6.89
C ARG A 60 5.24 11.33 6.93
N LYS A 61 6.29 11.56 6.12
CA LYS A 61 7.39 10.60 5.92
C LYS A 61 8.05 10.14 7.22
N ALA A 62 8.36 11.08 8.11
CA ALA A 62 8.98 10.77 9.40
C ALA A 62 8.14 9.84 10.31
N ARG A 63 6.81 9.86 10.15
CA ARG A 63 5.87 9.03 10.91
C ARG A 63 5.38 7.80 10.13
N LYS A 64 5.86 7.63 8.90
CA LYS A 64 5.44 6.56 7.99
C LYS A 64 3.91 6.47 7.89
N GLN A 65 3.25 7.62 7.75
CA GLN A 65 1.79 7.72 7.75
C GLN A 65 1.30 8.39 6.46
N VAL A 66 0.55 7.66 5.64
CA VAL A 66 -0.17 8.21 4.49
C VAL A 66 -1.35 9.05 5.00
N ILE A 67 -1.50 10.26 4.48
CA ILE A 67 -2.56 11.20 4.86
C ILE A 67 -3.52 11.42 3.69
N HIS A 68 -3.00 11.57 2.48
CA HIS A 68 -3.81 11.80 1.28
C HIS A 68 -3.40 10.87 0.15
N VAL A 69 -4.41 10.30 -0.52
CA VAL A 69 -4.24 9.55 -1.77
C VAL A 69 -5.13 10.19 -2.80
N PHE A 70 -4.53 10.78 -3.83
CA PHE A 70 -5.22 11.38 -4.95
C PHE A 70 -5.14 10.46 -6.15
N PHE A 71 -6.30 10.06 -6.66
CA PHE A 71 -6.40 9.35 -7.92
C PHE A 71 -6.56 10.35 -9.05
N ALA A 72 -5.93 10.07 -10.18
CA ALA A 72 -6.04 10.87 -11.39
C ALA A 72 -5.89 9.96 -12.60
N TYR A 73 -6.42 10.40 -13.75
CA TYR A 73 -6.18 9.73 -15.01
C TYR A 73 -4.71 9.90 -15.43
N ALA A 74 -4.21 8.97 -16.25
CA ALA A 74 -2.79 8.94 -16.63
C ALA A 74 -2.28 10.27 -17.21
N GLU A 75 -3.11 10.97 -17.99
CA GLU A 75 -2.79 12.28 -18.58
C GLU A 75 -2.55 13.38 -17.53
N ASP A 76 -3.11 13.25 -16.34
CA ASP A 76 -2.99 14.24 -15.26
C ASP A 76 -1.81 13.94 -14.32
N LEU A 77 -1.14 12.80 -14.48
CA LEU A 77 0.03 12.39 -13.69
C LEU A 77 1.31 13.03 -14.25
N ILE A 78 1.35 14.37 -14.23
CA ILE A 78 2.45 15.19 -14.72
C ILE A 78 3.04 16.06 -13.61
N ASP A 79 4.30 16.48 -13.78
CA ASP A 79 5.04 17.22 -12.75
C ASP A 79 4.38 18.53 -12.34
N SER A 80 3.76 19.27 -13.26
CA SER A 80 3.07 20.52 -12.94
C SER A 80 1.89 20.30 -12.00
N ASN A 81 1.11 19.24 -12.21
CA ASN A 81 0.01 18.86 -11.32
C ASN A 81 0.53 18.36 -9.97
N LEU A 82 1.64 17.61 -9.95
CA LEU A 82 2.30 17.20 -8.71
C LEU A 82 2.74 18.42 -7.88
N GLN A 83 3.41 19.40 -8.50
CA GLN A 83 3.84 20.61 -7.80
C GLN A 83 2.65 21.44 -7.28
N PHE A 84 1.58 21.53 -8.09
CA PHE A 84 0.34 22.16 -7.66
C PHE A 84 -0.23 21.49 -6.40
N LEU A 85 -0.34 20.16 -6.40
CA LEU A 85 -0.81 19.39 -5.24
C LEU A 85 0.11 19.59 -4.02
N LEU A 86 1.43 19.45 -4.19
CA LEU A 86 2.41 19.65 -3.11
C LEU A 86 2.27 21.04 -2.47
N SER A 87 2.04 22.08 -3.26
CA SER A 87 1.87 23.46 -2.75
C SER A 87 0.52 23.70 -2.07
N SER A 88 -0.47 22.86 -2.35
CA SER A 88 -1.84 22.98 -1.83
C SER A 88 -2.06 22.19 -0.54
N LEU A 89 -1.16 21.26 -0.21
CA LEU A 89 -1.25 20.45 1.00
C LEU A 89 -0.60 21.17 2.18
N SER A 90 -1.02 20.80 3.39
CA SER A 90 -0.47 21.36 4.63
C SER A 90 1.05 21.16 4.68
N ALA A 91 1.81 22.17 5.09
CA ALA A 91 3.28 22.13 5.18
C ALA A 91 3.86 21.08 6.17
N GLY A 92 3.03 20.25 6.78
CA GLY A 92 3.41 19.21 7.73
C GLY A 92 4.17 18.04 7.06
N GLY A 93 5.40 18.31 6.62
CA GLY A 93 6.47 17.35 6.33
C GLY A 93 6.10 16.19 5.39
N PHE A 94 5.95 16.50 4.09
CA PHE A 94 6.04 15.51 3.02
C PHE A 94 7.51 15.26 2.66
#